data_AF-A0A7V7VV98-F1
#
_entry.id   AF-A0A7V7VV98-F1
#
_cell.length_a   1.000
_cell.length_b   1.000
_cell.length_c   1.000
_cell.angle_alpha   90.00
_cell.angle_beta   90.00
_cell.angle_gamma   90.00
#
_symmetry.space_group_name_H-M   'P 1'
#
loop_
_entity.id
_entity.type
_entity.pdbx_description
1 polymer ?
#
loop_
_entity_poly.entity_id
_entity_poly.type
_entity_poly.pdbx_seq_one_letter_code
_entity_poly.pdbx_strand_id
1 'polypeptide(L)'
;MIPVPVGVKVWLATGHTDMRKGFPGLSLMVQEALKRDPMCGHLFVFRGRGGGLIKVIWHDGQGACLFTKKLERGRFIWPSAADGTVVITPAQLGYLLEGIDWRMPQKTWRPTSAG
;
A
#
# COMPACT_ATOMS: atom_id res chain seq x y z
N MET A 1 -14.02 -3.10 1.25
CA MET A 1 -13.18 -2.23 2.11
C MET A 1 -12.10 -3.10 2.73
N ILE A 2 -10.82 -2.71 2.71
CA ILE A 2 -9.80 -3.43 3.48
C ILE A 2 -10.00 -3.03 4.94
N PRO A 3 -10.25 -3.95 5.88
CA PRO A 3 -10.28 -3.59 7.29
C PRO A 3 -8.86 -3.18 7.69
N VAL A 4 -8.66 -1.92 8.07
CA VAL A 4 -7.36 -1.41 8.54
C VAL A 4 -7.46 -1.17 10.04
N PRO A 5 -6.94 -2.08 10.87
CA PRO A 5 -6.88 -1.87 12.32
C PRO A 5 -6.16 -0.58 12.71
N VAL A 6 -6.46 -0.06 13.90
CA VAL A 6 -5.79 1.11 14.47
C VAL A 6 -4.30 0.80 14.66
N GLY A 7 -3.41 1.75 14.33
CA GLY A 7 -1.97 1.60 14.49
C GLY A 7 -1.27 0.86 13.33
N VAL A 8 -2.01 0.46 12.29
CA VAL A 8 -1.44 -0.22 11.13
C VAL A 8 -0.69 0.76 10.22
N LYS A 9 0.54 0.39 9.89
CA LYS A 9 1.37 1.09 8.90
C LYS A 9 1.09 0.53 7.51
N VAL A 10 1.07 1.42 6.51
CA VAL A 10 1.00 1.05 5.11
C VAL A 10 2.35 1.32 4.46
N TRP A 11 3.01 0.27 3.99
CA TRP A 11 4.31 0.32 3.34
C TRP A 11 4.14 0.19 1.83
N LEU A 12 4.50 1.21 1.06
CA LEU A 12 4.59 1.13 -0.39
C LEU A 12 6.01 0.73 -0.77
N ALA A 13 6.16 -0.42 -1.43
CA ALA A 13 7.41 -0.80 -2.06
C ALA A 13 7.70 0.14 -3.23
N THR A 14 8.87 0.79 -3.25
CA THR A 14 9.27 1.62 -4.41
C THR A 14 9.64 0.74 -5.60
N GLY A 15 9.66 1.31 -6.81
CA GLY A 15 9.95 0.57 -8.03
C GLY A 15 8.80 -0.30 -8.54
N HIS A 16 9.12 -1.47 -9.09
CA HIS A 16 8.17 -2.37 -9.75
C HIS A 16 8.31 -3.80 -9.24
N THR A 17 7.17 -4.47 -9.08
CA THR A 17 7.10 -5.84 -8.58
C THR A 17 6.57 -6.78 -9.65
N ASP A 18 7.11 -8.00 -9.70
CA ASP A 18 6.49 -9.08 -10.46
C ASP A 18 5.15 -9.46 -9.81
N MET A 19 4.05 -9.09 -10.48
CA MET A 19 2.69 -9.28 -9.97
C MET A 19 2.16 -10.70 -10.19
N ARG A 20 2.95 -11.61 -10.77
CA ARG A 20 2.64 -13.05 -10.79
C ARG A 20 2.77 -13.68 -9.41
N LYS A 21 3.54 -13.06 -8.50
CA LYS A 21 3.71 -13.51 -7.12
C LYS A 21 2.40 -13.45 -6.35
N GLY A 22 2.05 -14.56 -5.70
CA GLY A 22 1.02 -14.61 -4.66
C GLY A 22 1.55 -14.14 -3.31
N PHE A 23 0.78 -14.34 -2.24
CA PHE A 23 1.20 -13.96 -0.89
C PHE A 23 2.59 -14.49 -0.50
N PRO A 24 2.93 -15.79 -0.66
CA PRO A 24 4.25 -16.28 -0.24
C PRO A 24 5.43 -15.55 -0.90
N GLY A 25 5.35 -15.33 -2.22
CA GLY A 25 6.41 -14.64 -2.96
C GLY A 25 6.50 -13.14 -2.66
N LEU A 26 5.39 -12.50 -2.34
CA LEU A 26 5.38 -11.10 -1.91
C LEU A 26 5.87 -10.96 -0.46
N SER A 27 5.50 -11.88 0.43
CA SER A 27 5.99 -11.92 1.81
C SER A 27 7.50 -12.15 1.87
N LEU A 28 8.04 -13.00 0.98
CA LEU A 28 9.49 -13.14 0.84
C LEU A 28 10.16 -11.83 0.43
N MET A 29 9.54 -11.06 -0.47
CA MET A 29 10.05 -9.73 -0.84
C MET A 29 9.99 -8.74 0.33
N VAL A 30 8.94 -8.78 1.16
CA VAL A 30 8.88 -7.97 2.39
C VAL A 30 10.05 -8.30 3.31
N GLN A 31 10.34 -9.59 3.51
CA GLN A 31 11.41 -10.05 4.38
C GLN A 31 12.81 -9.74 3.82
N GLU A 32 13.05 -10.08 2.56
CA GLU A 32 14.40 -10.04 1.98
C GLU A 32 14.76 -8.66 1.41
N ALA A 33 13.84 -8.00 0.72
CA ALA A 33 14.10 -6.72 0.06
C ALA A 33 13.77 -5.54 0.98
N LEU A 34 12.62 -5.60 1.67
CA LEU A 34 12.20 -4.48 2.54
C LEU A 34 12.75 -4.61 3.97
N LYS A 35 13.34 -5.75 4.33
CA LYS A 35 13.87 -6.05 5.68
C LYS A 35 12.83 -5.82 6.78
N ARG A 36 11.58 -6.24 6.52
CA ARG A 36 10.45 -6.15 7.45
C ARG A 36 9.86 -7.53 7.72
N ASP A 37 9.15 -7.65 8.84
CA ASP A 37 8.39 -8.85 9.15
C ASP A 37 7.06 -8.85 8.37
N PRO A 38 6.81 -9.80 7.46
CA PRO A 38 5.53 -9.91 6.75
C PRO A 38 4.37 -10.35 7.66
N MET A 39 4.64 -10.84 8.87
CA MET A 39 3.63 -11.36 9.81
C MET A 39 3.13 -10.30 10.81
N CYS A 40 3.72 -9.09 10.82
CA CYS A 40 3.44 -8.05 11.81
C CYS A 40 2.08 -7.34 11.70
N GLY A 41 1.19 -7.79 10.81
CA GLY A 41 -0.13 -7.18 10.60
C GLY A 41 -0.12 -5.84 9.87
N HIS A 42 1.03 -5.37 9.38
CA HIS A 42 1.11 -4.19 8.53
C HIS A 42 0.72 -4.49 7.08
N LEU A 43 0.27 -3.46 6.36
CA LEU A 43 -0.07 -3.57 4.95
C LEU A 43 1.17 -3.30 4.10
N PHE A 44 1.48 -4.19 3.17
CA PHE A 44 2.54 -4.01 2.19
C PHE A 44 1.93 -3.93 0.79
N VAL A 45 2.16 -2.80 0.12
CA VAL A 45 1.56 -2.44 -1.17
C VAL A 45 2.63 -2.49 -2.25
N PHE A 46 2.34 -3.25 -3.29
CA PHE A 46 3.20 -3.45 -4.45
C PHE A 46 2.51 -2.95 -5.71
N ARG A 47 3.30 -2.45 -6.67
CA ARG A 47 2.80 -2.04 -7.99
C ARG A 47 3.55 -2.76 -9.10
N GLY A 48 2.81 -3.21 -10.11
CA GLY A 48 3.40 -3.78 -11.32
C GLY A 48 4.05 -2.72 -12.21
N ARG A 49 4.94 -3.17 -13.11
CA ARG A 49 5.62 -2.30 -14.10
C ARG A 49 4.65 -1.52 -15.00
N GLY A 50 3.54 -2.15 -15.39
CA GLY A 50 2.49 -1.48 -16.19
C GLY A 50 1.73 -0.39 -15.44
N GLY A 51 1.85 -0.34 -14.11
CA GLY A 51 1.30 0.71 -13.25
C GLY A 51 -0.20 0.70 -13.01
N GLY A 52 -0.98 -0.07 -13.78
CA GLY A 52 -2.43 -0.21 -13.59
C GLY A 52 -2.82 -1.31 -12.59
N LEU A 53 -1.87 -2.03 -11.99
CA LEU A 53 -2.12 -3.15 -11.08
C LEU A 53 -1.36 -2.95 -9.78
N ILE A 54 -2.06 -3.11 -8.66
CA ILE A 54 -1.48 -3.19 -7.31
C ILE A 54 -1.93 -4.47 -6.59
N LYS A 55 -1.09 -4.89 -5.66
CA LYS A 55 -1.37 -5.95 -4.69
C LYS A 55 -1.07 -5.43 -3.30
N VAL A 56 -1.93 -5.76 -2.35
CA VAL A 56 -1.77 -5.44 -0.93
C VAL A 56 -1.78 -6.75 -0.16
N ILE A 57 -0.75 -6.99 0.65
CA ILE A 57 -0.71 -8.15 1.54
C ILE A 57 -0.64 -7.71 3.00
N TRP A 58 -1.21 -8.53 3.87
CA TRP A 58 -1.03 -8.48 5.32
C TRP A 58 -1.36 -9.85 5.91
N HIS A 59 -0.82 -10.15 7.09
CA HIS A 59 -1.25 -11.30 7.88
C HIS A 59 -2.20 -10.80 8.97
N ASP A 60 -3.40 -11.36 9.11
CA ASP A 60 -4.38 -10.89 10.11
C ASP A 60 -4.19 -11.52 11.50
N GLY A 61 -3.12 -12.28 11.68
CA GLY A 61 -2.81 -13.04 12.89
C GLY A 61 -3.20 -14.52 12.78
N GLN A 62 -4.08 -14.88 11.84
CA GLN A 62 -4.51 -16.26 11.59
C GLN A 62 -4.28 -16.70 10.14
N GLY A 63 -4.34 -15.78 9.20
CA GLY A 63 -4.30 -16.05 7.78
C GLY A 63 -3.55 -15.02 6.97
N ALA A 64 -3.07 -15.50 5.83
CA ALA A 64 -2.49 -14.69 4.76
C ALA A 64 -3.60 -14.00 3.96
N CYS A 65 -3.61 -12.68 3.96
CA CYS A 65 -4.56 -11.89 3.18
C CYS A 65 -3.86 -11.25 1.96
N LEU A 66 -4.52 -11.34 0.80
CA LEU A 66 -4.08 -10.71 -0.44
C LEU A 66 -5.25 -10.01 -1.11
N PHE A 67 -5.12 -8.70 -1.29
CA PHE A 67 -6.02 -7.89 -2.09
C PHE A 67 -5.35 -7.50 -3.41
N THR A 68 -6.09 -7.54 -4.51
CA THR A 68 -5.61 -7.14 -5.84
C THR A 68 -6.57 -6.10 -6.42
N LYS A 69 -6.02 -4.98 -6.94
CA LYS A 69 -6.80 -4.00 -7.68
C LYS A 69 -6.14 -3.65 -9.00
N LYS A 70 -6.92 -3.73 -10.07
CA LYS A 70 -6.56 -3.27 -11.40
C LYS A 70 -7.41 -2.04 -11.74
N LEU A 71 -6.79 -0.99 -12.28
CA LEU A 71 -7.51 0.12 -12.88
C LEU A 71 -7.97 -0.28 -14.28
N GLU A 72 -9.22 0.01 -14.61
CA GLU A 72 -9.75 -0.15 -15.97
C GLU A 72 -9.07 0.83 -16.94
N ARG A 73 -8.64 2.00 -16.45
CA ARG A 73 -7.90 3.00 -17.22
C ARG A 73 -6.86 3.72 -16.36
N GLY A 74 -5.72 4.07 -16.96
CA GLY A 74 -4.69 4.87 -16.32
C GLY A 74 -3.70 4.04 -15.49
N ARG A 75 -2.98 4.70 -14.58
CA ARG A 75 -1.94 4.10 -13.74
C ARG A 75 -2.01 4.70 -12.35
N PHE A 76 -1.71 3.88 -11.34
CA PHE A 76 -1.51 4.38 -9.98
C PHE A 76 -0.28 5.29 -9.94
N ILE A 77 -0.46 6.45 -9.31
CA ILE A 77 0.64 7.36 -8.95
C ILE A 77 1.52 6.65 -7.93
N TRP A 78 2.80 6.51 -8.26
CA TRP A 78 3.76 5.75 -7.47
C TRP A 78 4.95 6.63 -7.10
N PRO A 79 5.55 6.46 -5.92
CA PRO A 79 6.75 7.22 -5.58
C PRO A 79 7.89 6.86 -6.55
N SER A 80 8.77 7.83 -6.82
CA SER A 80 9.94 7.60 -7.67
C SER A 80 10.82 6.50 -7.07
N ALA A 81 11.55 5.79 -7.92
CA ALA A 81 12.36 4.61 -7.57
C ALA A 81 13.64 4.95 -6.77
N ALA A 82 13.58 5.86 -5.80
CA ALA A 82 14.60 5.92 -4.77
C ALA A 82 14.44 4.67 -3.89
N ASP A 83 15.53 3.93 -3.72
CA ASP A 83 15.52 2.57 -3.19
C ASP A 83 14.82 2.50 -1.81
N GLY A 84 13.82 1.62 -1.71
CA GLY A 84 13.24 1.23 -0.43
C GLY A 84 11.71 1.26 -0.37
N THR A 85 11.20 1.88 0.69
CA THR A 85 9.76 1.91 1.01
C THR A 85 9.32 3.31 1.39
N VAL A 86 8.07 3.67 1.05
CA VAL A 86 7.42 4.87 1.56
C VAL A 86 6.30 4.45 2.50
N VAL A 87 6.26 5.03 3.70
CA VAL A 87 5.14 4.84 4.62
C VAL A 87 4.05 5.85 4.27
N ILE A 88 2.82 5.38 4.08
CA ILE A 88 1.64 6.23 3.87
C ILE A 88 0.60 5.98 4.95
N THR A 89 -0.31 6.92 5.12
CA THR A 89 -1.45 6.74 6.03
C THR A 89 -2.53 5.84 5.41
N PRO A 90 -3.39 5.21 6.23
CA PRO A 90 -4.57 4.50 5.72
C PRO A 90 -5.47 5.38 4.83
N ALA A 91 -5.59 6.67 5.11
CA ALA A 91 -6.33 7.61 4.27
C ALA A 91 -5.67 7.79 2.89
N GLN A 92 -4.35 7.90 2.84
CA GLN A 92 -3.60 7.93 1.57
C GLN A 92 -3.72 6.61 0.80
N LEU A 93 -3.79 5.46 1.48
CA LEU A 93 -4.12 4.20 0.82
C LEU A 93 -5.52 4.26 0.20
N GLY A 94 -6.50 4.85 0.87
CA GLY A 94 -7.83 5.10 0.32
C GLY A 94 -7.77 5.88 -0.99
N TYR A 95 -7.11 7.05 -1.00
CA TYR A 95 -6.91 7.85 -2.22
C TYR A 95 -6.21 7.05 -3.33
N LEU A 96 -5.13 6.35 -2.99
CA LEU A 96 -4.40 5.49 -3.94
C LEU A 96 -5.33 4.43 -4.55
N LEU A 97 -6.14 3.76 -3.72
CA LEU A 97 -7.08 2.74 -4.17
C LEU A 97 -8.13 3.34 -5.11
N GLU A 98 -8.56 4.58 -4.91
CA GLU A 98 -9.49 5.29 -5.79
C GLU A 98 -8.84 5.85 -7.07
N GLY A 99 -7.51 5.71 -7.22
CA GLY A 99 -6.77 6.27 -8.36
C GLY A 99 -6.49 7.78 -8.23
N ILE A 100 -6.66 8.34 -7.04
CA ILE A 100 -6.38 9.75 -6.71
C ILE A 100 -4.89 9.90 -6.36
N ASP A 101 -4.31 11.07 -6.64
CA ASP A 101 -2.95 11.39 -6.19
C ASP A 101 -2.89 11.51 -4.66
N TRP A 102 -2.40 10.45 -4.02
CA TRP A 102 -2.31 10.32 -2.57
C TRP A 102 -1.18 11.15 -1.93
N ARG A 103 -0.27 11.73 -2.74
CA ARG A 103 0.95 12.39 -2.23
C ARG A 103 0.66 13.75 -1.58
N MET A 104 -0.41 14.43 -2.01
CA MET A 104 -0.71 15.79 -1.57
C MET A 104 -2.18 15.95 -1.15
N PRO A 105 -2.64 15.22 -0.11
CA PRO A 105 -4.00 15.36 0.38
C PRO A 105 -4.19 16.74 1.03
N GLN A 106 -5.14 17.53 0.52
CA GLN A 106 -5.47 18.86 1.06
C GLN A 106 -6.56 18.75 2.12
N LYS A 107 -6.29 19.25 3.33
CA LYS A 107 -7.33 19.48 4.33
C LYS A 107 -8.01 20.81 4.02
N THR A 108 -9.32 20.80 3.89
CA THR A 108 -10.09 21.99 3.52
C THR A 108 -10.26 22.96 4.68
N TRP A 109 -10.38 22.46 5.90
CA TRP A 109 -10.60 23.26 7.10
C TRP A 109 -10.33 22.44 8.37
N ARG A 110 -9.90 23.08 9.46
CA ARG A 110 -9.78 22.47 10.78
C ARG A 110 -10.36 23.44 11.82
N PRO A 111 -11.31 23.01 12.68
CA PRO A 111 -11.86 23.86 13.72
C PRO A 111 -10.77 24.27 14.71
N THR A 112 -10.80 25.54 15.14
CA THR A 112 -9.86 26.13 16.11
C THR A 112 -10.49 26.33 17.50
N SER A 113 -11.82 26.32 17.60
CA SER A 113 -12.57 26.32 18.86
C SER A 113 -13.73 25.34 18.78
N ALA A 114 -14.19 24.91 19.95
CA ALA A 114 -15.47 24.20 20.09
C ALA A 114 -16.56 25.26 20.28
N GLY A 115 -17.16 25.72 19.17
CA GLY A 115 -18.09 26.85 19.19
C GLY A 115 -17.39 28.19 19.25
#